data_AF-A0A3D0PYY3-F1
#
_entry.id   AF-A0A3D0PYY3-F1
#
_cell.length_a   1.000
_cell.length_b   1.000
_cell.length_c   1.000
_cell.angle_alpha   90.00
_cell.angle_beta   90.00
_cell.angle_gamma   90.00
#
_symmetry.space_group_name_H-M   'P 1'
#
loop_
_entity.id
_entity.type
_entity.pdbx_description
1 polymer ?
#
loop_
_entity_poly.entity_id
_entity_poly.type
_entity_poly.pdbx_seq_one_letter_code
_entity_poly.pdbx_strand_id
1 'polypeptide(L)'
;MKGISSDVHERRTKDPIAMKGTTMSPNNNQPTFDNAPDVLPRDLLASMNRYEQALMANDKTVLSALFANDPDDIPSVRSDDNGILAGHATISAFRRQRASAPIRKLRQRIARMLSKDSACIISQFDKASGGQIFQTQIWQRIGDEWKIVMAHLTYPKTAIDKRIWRVVGAPLVEPTKPGPLSGMRVAVKDLYAVQGQRIGAGNPAFQRASSICGQSAPAVRMLLNAGAAVTGIAQTDEFAYSLAGTNAHYGTPPNPKAPGHVSGG
;
A
#
# COMPACT_ATOMS: atom_id res chain seq x y z
N MET A 1 -30.67 0.18 -83.89
CA MET A 1 -30.58 -1.26 -84.25
C MET A 1 -29.57 -1.91 -83.31
N LYS A 2 -30.03 -2.90 -82.50
CA LYS A 2 -29.29 -3.89 -81.68
C LYS A 2 -28.39 -3.32 -80.55
N GLY A 3 -28.46 -3.69 -79.27
CA GLY A 3 -29.25 -4.67 -78.50
C GLY A 3 -28.41 -5.24 -77.34
N ILE A 4 -29.05 -5.47 -76.17
CA ILE A 4 -28.80 -6.59 -75.19
C ILE A 4 -27.47 -6.50 -74.39
N SER A 5 -27.30 -6.85 -73.10
CA SER A 5 -28.09 -7.25 -71.92
C SER A 5 -27.12 -7.14 -70.73
N SER A 6 -27.68 -6.97 -69.53
CA SER A 6 -27.04 -7.15 -68.23
C SER A 6 -26.36 -8.51 -68.06
N ASP A 7 -25.19 -8.54 -67.40
CA ASP A 7 -24.64 -9.75 -66.79
C ASP A 7 -24.31 -9.55 -65.30
N VAL A 8 -24.74 -10.57 -64.57
CA VAL A 8 -24.72 -10.78 -63.13
C VAL A 8 -23.72 -11.89 -62.85
N HIS A 9 -23.06 -11.82 -61.68
CA HIS A 9 -22.40 -12.92 -60.99
C HIS A 9 -21.12 -13.53 -61.60
N GLU A 10 -20.02 -13.35 -60.87
CA GLU A 10 -19.25 -14.54 -60.46
C GLU A 10 -18.82 -14.44 -59.00
N ARG A 11 -19.24 -15.44 -58.23
CA ARG A 11 -18.97 -15.62 -56.81
C ARG A 11 -17.55 -16.17 -56.64
N ARG A 12 -16.75 -15.59 -55.76
CA ARG A 12 -15.67 -16.33 -55.07
C ARG A 12 -15.99 -16.42 -53.60
N THR A 13 -16.34 -17.62 -53.18
CA THR A 13 -16.55 -18.04 -51.80
C THR A 13 -15.21 -18.38 -51.13
N LYS A 14 -15.03 -17.78 -49.94
CA LYS A 14 -14.36 -18.27 -48.71
C LYS A 14 -12.96 -18.91 -48.79
N ASP A 15 -12.05 -18.34 -48.00
CA ASP A 15 -11.37 -19.09 -46.94
C ASP A 15 -11.26 -18.21 -45.67
N PRO A 16 -11.62 -18.73 -44.47
CA PRO A 16 -11.55 -17.97 -43.23
C PRO A 16 -10.10 -17.89 -42.72
N ILE A 17 -9.67 -16.70 -42.34
CA ILE A 17 -8.41 -16.45 -41.64
C ILE A 17 -8.43 -17.26 -40.34
N ALA A 18 -7.66 -18.34 -40.30
CA ALA A 18 -7.43 -19.12 -39.09
C ALA A 18 -6.76 -18.20 -38.04
N MET A 19 -7.49 -17.91 -36.97
CA MET A 19 -6.87 -17.42 -35.74
C MET A 19 -5.91 -18.50 -35.25
N LYS A 20 -4.61 -18.25 -35.40
CA LYS A 20 -3.58 -19.06 -34.74
C LYS A 20 -3.80 -18.91 -33.24
N GLY A 21 -4.25 -20.01 -32.63
CA GLY A 21 -4.39 -20.12 -31.18
C GLY A 21 -3.08 -19.74 -30.53
N THR A 22 -3.17 -18.80 -29.59
CA THR A 22 -2.11 -18.50 -28.63
C THR A 22 -1.84 -19.78 -27.85
N THR A 23 -0.80 -20.50 -28.24
CA THR A 23 -0.21 -21.55 -27.40
C THR A 23 0.23 -20.90 -26.09
N MET A 24 -0.49 -21.20 -25.01
CA MET A 24 -0.03 -20.91 -23.66
C MET A 24 1.29 -21.64 -23.43
N SER A 25 2.40 -20.90 -23.44
CA SER A 25 3.68 -21.41 -22.98
C SER A 25 3.65 -21.59 -21.47
N PRO A 26 4.19 -22.70 -20.94
CA PRO A 26 4.18 -22.97 -19.52
C PRO A 26 5.26 -22.15 -18.80
N ASN A 27 4.83 -21.43 -17.76
CA ASN A 27 5.65 -21.03 -16.62
C ASN A 27 6.95 -20.22 -16.91
N ASN A 28 6.84 -19.04 -17.53
CA ASN A 28 7.99 -18.15 -17.69
C ASN A 28 8.15 -17.23 -16.46
N ASN A 29 8.86 -17.72 -15.45
CA ASN A 29 9.16 -17.00 -14.20
C ASN A 29 10.26 -15.92 -14.38
N GLN A 30 10.45 -15.41 -15.60
CA GLN A 30 11.37 -14.31 -15.86
C GLN A 30 10.73 -12.98 -15.42
N PRO A 31 11.47 -12.11 -14.72
CA PRO A 31 10.97 -10.80 -14.37
C PRO A 31 10.84 -10.01 -15.68
N THR A 32 9.60 -9.74 -16.08
CA THR A 32 9.29 -8.86 -17.21
C THR A 32 9.66 -7.43 -16.79
N PHE A 33 10.60 -6.82 -17.49
CA PHE A 33 10.90 -5.39 -17.36
C PHE A 33 10.12 -4.63 -18.41
N ASP A 34 9.54 -3.51 -18.02
CA ASP A 34 8.69 -2.71 -18.91
C ASP A 34 9.50 -1.82 -19.86
N ASN A 35 10.83 -1.78 -19.73
CA ASN A 35 11.70 -0.95 -20.59
C ASN A 35 12.52 -1.72 -21.63
N ALA A 36 12.90 -2.99 -21.41
CA ALA A 36 13.41 -3.92 -22.43
C ALA A 36 13.73 -5.31 -21.82
N PRO A 37 13.71 -6.41 -22.60
CA PRO A 37 13.94 -7.76 -22.08
C PRO A 37 15.40 -8.03 -21.67
N ASP A 38 16.38 -7.40 -22.33
CA ASP A 38 17.82 -7.67 -22.13
C ASP A 38 18.55 -6.54 -21.37
N VAL A 39 17.82 -5.79 -20.54
CA VAL A 39 18.37 -4.61 -19.83
C VAL A 39 19.44 -4.98 -18.80
N LEU A 40 19.40 -6.20 -18.26
CA LEU A 40 20.26 -6.64 -17.17
C LEU A 40 21.08 -7.89 -17.55
N PRO A 41 22.33 -7.99 -17.06
CA PRO A 41 23.12 -9.21 -17.14
C PRO A 41 22.41 -10.44 -16.57
N ARG A 42 22.66 -11.63 -17.15
CA ARG A 42 21.98 -12.89 -16.74
C ARG A 42 22.22 -13.27 -15.29
N ASP A 43 23.42 -13.01 -14.77
CA ASP A 43 23.79 -13.29 -13.39
C ASP A 43 23.08 -12.35 -12.40
N LEU A 44 22.91 -11.06 -12.74
CA LEU A 44 22.07 -10.15 -11.97
C LEU A 44 20.60 -10.60 -11.98
N LEU A 45 20.07 -10.99 -13.14
CA LEU A 45 18.71 -11.54 -13.24
C LEU A 45 18.53 -12.78 -12.36
N ALA A 46 19.52 -13.68 -12.32
CA ALA A 46 19.50 -14.85 -11.45
C ALA A 46 19.46 -14.46 -9.97
N SER A 47 20.28 -13.49 -9.55
CA SER A 47 20.27 -12.97 -8.17
C SER A 47 18.94 -12.29 -7.80
N MET A 48 18.32 -11.56 -8.73
CA MET A 48 16.99 -10.96 -8.52
C MET A 48 15.90 -12.03 -8.38
N ASN A 49 15.94 -13.08 -9.20
CA ASN A 49 15.00 -14.19 -9.09
C ASN A 49 15.16 -14.94 -7.78
N ARG A 50 16.42 -15.17 -7.35
CA ARG A 50 16.73 -15.74 -6.04
C ARG A 50 16.18 -14.88 -4.90
N TYR A 51 16.27 -13.54 -5.02
CA TYR A 51 15.69 -12.62 -4.03
C TYR A 51 14.17 -12.75 -3.94
N GLU A 52 13.45 -12.73 -5.08
CA GLU A 52 11.99 -12.84 -5.07
C GLU A 52 11.51 -14.21 -4.59
N GLN A 53 12.19 -15.29 -4.98
CA GLN A 53 11.89 -16.64 -4.47
C GLN A 53 12.08 -16.73 -2.96
N ALA A 54 13.21 -16.23 -2.44
CA ALA A 54 13.46 -16.17 -1.00
C ALA A 54 12.44 -15.30 -0.27
N LEU A 55 11.99 -14.21 -0.89
CA LEU A 55 10.95 -13.33 -0.33
C LEU A 55 9.60 -14.05 -0.22
N MET A 56 9.21 -14.81 -1.24
CA MET A 56 7.95 -15.57 -1.26
C MET A 56 8.01 -16.77 -0.31
N ALA A 57 9.15 -17.46 -0.22
CA ALA A 57 9.38 -18.56 0.71
C ALA A 57 9.61 -18.10 2.16
N ASN A 58 9.68 -16.79 2.41
CA ASN A 58 10.08 -16.20 3.69
C ASN A 58 11.44 -16.74 4.19
N ASP A 59 12.36 -17.03 3.27
CA ASP A 59 13.72 -17.49 3.56
C ASP A 59 14.59 -16.32 4.00
N LYS A 60 14.68 -16.14 5.32
CA LYS A 60 15.37 -15.03 5.95
C LYS A 60 16.89 -15.12 5.79
N THR A 61 17.42 -16.34 5.64
CA THR A 61 18.86 -16.60 5.47
C THR A 61 19.30 -16.12 4.09
N VAL A 62 18.60 -16.52 3.03
CA VAL A 62 18.92 -16.07 1.66
C VAL A 62 18.68 -14.57 1.50
N LEU A 63 17.61 -14.02 2.08
CA LEU A 63 17.36 -12.58 2.04
C LEU A 63 18.44 -11.76 2.74
N SER A 64 19.01 -12.27 3.84
CA SER A 64 20.14 -11.65 4.55
C SER A 64 21.42 -11.76 3.73
N ALA A 65 21.70 -12.93 3.15
CA ALA A 65 22.89 -13.16 2.32
C ALA A 65 22.91 -12.33 1.03
N LEU A 66 21.75 -11.95 0.50
CA LEU A 66 21.62 -11.10 -0.69
C LEU A 66 21.79 -9.60 -0.41
N PHE A 67 21.75 -9.17 0.86
CA PHE A 67 22.19 -7.83 1.24
C PHE A 67 23.70 -7.83 1.43
N ALA A 68 24.38 -6.80 0.93
CA ALA A 68 25.81 -6.67 1.06
C ALA A 68 26.19 -6.52 2.54
N ASN A 69 27.34 -7.09 2.92
CA ASN A 69 27.87 -6.94 4.27
C ASN A 69 28.77 -5.70 4.33
N ASP A 70 28.13 -4.53 4.29
CA ASP A 70 28.75 -3.21 4.47
C ASP A 70 30.05 -3.01 3.67
N PRO A 71 29.99 -3.09 2.32
CA PRO A 71 31.18 -2.99 1.47
C PRO A 71 31.87 -1.64 1.62
N ASP A 72 33.20 -1.64 1.48
CA ASP A 72 34.04 -0.44 1.62
C ASP A 72 33.87 0.27 2.98
N ASP A 73 33.49 -0.49 4.03
CA ASP A 73 33.12 0.01 5.36
C ASP A 73 31.93 1.01 5.34
N ILE A 74 31.14 1.01 4.27
CA ILE A 74 29.93 1.82 4.12
C ILE A 74 28.69 0.95 4.41
N PRO A 75 27.84 1.35 5.37
CA PRO A 75 26.67 0.57 5.73
C PRO A 75 25.71 0.37 4.55
N SER A 76 25.29 -0.88 4.34
CA SER A 76 24.12 -1.15 3.51
C SER A 76 22.87 -0.57 4.16
N VAL A 77 21.97 -0.02 3.35
CA VAL A 77 20.79 0.68 3.88
C VAL A 77 19.50 0.03 3.41
N ARG A 78 18.57 -0.15 4.34
CA ARG A 78 17.16 -0.34 4.05
C ARG A 78 16.36 0.79 4.70
N SER A 79 15.56 1.50 3.93
CA SER A 79 14.64 2.51 4.47
C SER A 79 13.19 2.25 4.06
N ASP A 80 12.27 2.75 4.88
CA ASP A 80 10.86 2.87 4.57
C ASP A 80 10.24 4.04 5.34
N ASP A 81 8.91 4.13 5.35
CA ASP A 81 8.16 5.21 6.02
C ASP A 81 8.43 5.29 7.54
N ASN A 82 9.02 4.26 8.16
CA ASN A 82 9.38 4.25 9.58
C ASN A 82 10.83 4.68 9.86
N GLY A 83 11.63 4.96 8.83
CA GLY A 83 13.01 5.45 8.96
C GLY A 83 14.06 4.56 8.27
N ILE A 84 15.29 4.66 8.75
CA ILE A 84 16.49 4.08 8.14
C ILE A 84 17.03 2.94 9.02
N LEU A 85 17.28 1.79 8.41
CA LEU A 85 18.08 0.69 8.95
C LEU A 85 19.43 0.69 8.25
N ALA A 86 20.50 0.99 8.99
CA ALA A 86 21.86 1.00 8.48
C ALA A 86 22.65 -0.21 9.02
N GLY A 87 23.38 -0.88 8.13
CA GLY A 87 24.25 -2.01 8.44
C GLY A 87 23.58 -3.36 8.20
N HIS A 88 24.37 -4.33 7.71
CA HIS A 88 23.89 -5.69 7.43
C HIS A 88 23.26 -6.37 8.64
N ALA A 89 23.91 -6.26 9.81
CA ALA A 89 23.45 -6.87 11.05
C ALA A 89 22.05 -6.33 11.47
N THR A 90 21.84 -5.02 11.37
CA THR A 90 20.57 -4.34 11.68
C THR A 90 19.46 -4.79 10.74
N ILE A 91 19.73 -4.81 9.43
CA ILE A 91 18.77 -5.26 8.41
C ILE A 91 18.41 -6.74 8.64
N SER A 92 19.40 -7.57 8.95
CA SER A 92 19.21 -9.00 9.23
C SER A 92 18.38 -9.24 10.49
N ALA A 93 18.61 -8.46 11.56
CA ALA A 93 17.82 -8.51 12.78
C ALA A 93 16.35 -8.14 12.54
N PHE A 94 16.10 -7.05 11.80
CA PHE A 94 14.75 -6.64 11.40
C PHE A 94 14.04 -7.74 10.59
N ARG A 95 14.75 -8.39 9.65
CA ARG A 95 14.18 -9.48 8.84
C ARG A 95 13.85 -10.72 9.67
N ARG A 96 14.62 -11.03 10.71
CA ARG A 96 14.32 -12.15 11.63
C ARG A 96 12.95 -12.02 12.28
N GLN A 97 12.53 -10.79 12.59
CA GLN A 97 11.23 -10.50 13.23
C GLN A 97 10.04 -10.60 12.25
N ARG A 98 10.27 -10.75 10.95
CA ARG A 98 9.19 -10.83 9.96
C ARG A 98 8.37 -12.12 10.14
N ALA A 99 7.08 -11.97 10.39
CA ALA A 99 6.16 -13.09 10.61
C ALA A 99 5.80 -13.85 9.32
N SER A 100 5.55 -13.14 8.21
CA SER A 100 5.06 -13.75 6.97
C SER A 100 5.57 -13.07 5.70
N ALA A 101 5.54 -13.81 4.59
CA ALA A 101 5.84 -13.30 3.26
C ALA A 101 4.87 -12.18 2.85
N PRO A 102 5.28 -11.23 1.99
CA PRO A 102 4.40 -10.16 1.55
C PRO A 102 3.38 -10.69 0.53
N ILE A 103 2.12 -10.32 0.68
CA ILE A 103 1.09 -10.59 -0.33
C ILE A 103 1.00 -9.38 -1.26
N ARG A 104 1.59 -9.50 -2.45
CA ARG A 104 1.70 -8.42 -3.44
C ARG A 104 1.77 -8.99 -4.87
N LYS A 105 1.28 -8.24 -5.86
CA LYS A 105 1.42 -8.56 -7.28
C LYS A 105 2.31 -7.53 -7.96
N LEU A 106 3.32 -7.98 -8.73
CA LEU A 106 4.14 -7.06 -9.53
C LEU A 106 3.26 -6.39 -10.59
N ARG A 107 3.33 -5.06 -10.65
CA ARG A 107 2.58 -4.24 -11.62
C ARG A 107 3.49 -3.70 -12.71
N GLN A 108 4.63 -3.14 -12.31
CA GLN A 108 5.59 -2.55 -13.21
C GLN A 108 7.00 -2.71 -12.63
N ARG A 109 8.00 -2.90 -13.47
CA ARG A 109 9.42 -2.96 -13.12
C ARG A 109 10.27 -2.30 -14.19
N ILE A 110 11.03 -1.30 -13.78
CA ILE A 110 12.02 -0.63 -14.63
C ILE A 110 13.40 -0.88 -14.04
N ALA A 111 14.35 -1.22 -14.89
CA ALA A 111 15.74 -1.39 -14.50
C ALA A 111 16.69 -0.54 -15.33
N ARG A 112 17.84 -0.20 -14.74
CA ARG A 112 18.91 0.54 -15.41
C ARG A 112 20.26 0.12 -14.84
N MET A 113 21.18 -0.29 -15.71
CA MET A 113 22.60 -0.38 -15.35
C MET A 113 23.12 1.05 -15.11
N LEU A 114 23.78 1.25 -13.98
CA LEU A 114 24.46 2.50 -13.63
C LEU A 114 25.95 2.43 -13.98
N SER A 115 26.53 1.23 -13.96
CA SER A 115 27.87 0.90 -14.42
C SER A 115 27.92 -0.57 -14.85
N LYS A 116 29.10 -1.12 -15.16
CA LYS A 116 29.29 -2.56 -15.37
C LYS A 116 28.98 -3.40 -14.12
N ASP A 117 29.12 -2.80 -12.93
CA ASP A 117 29.07 -3.47 -11.62
C ASP A 117 27.96 -2.92 -10.72
N SER A 118 27.07 -2.08 -11.25
CA SER A 118 25.95 -1.53 -10.46
C SER A 118 24.69 -1.31 -11.29
N ALA A 119 23.52 -1.53 -10.66
CA ALA A 119 22.21 -1.40 -11.29
C ALA A 119 21.18 -0.83 -10.31
N CYS A 120 20.23 -0.04 -10.82
CA CYS A 120 19.05 0.42 -10.10
C CYS A 120 17.81 -0.28 -10.65
N ILE A 121 16.99 -0.82 -9.76
CA ILE A 121 15.73 -1.48 -10.09
C ILE A 121 14.62 -0.83 -9.28
N ILE A 122 13.61 -0.32 -9.98
CA ILE A 122 12.40 0.22 -9.40
C ILE A 122 11.24 -0.70 -9.75
N SER A 123 10.52 -1.17 -8.74
CA SER A 123 9.36 -2.04 -8.89
C SER A 123 8.14 -1.43 -8.20
N GLN A 124 7.01 -1.48 -8.89
CA GLN A 124 5.70 -1.14 -8.38
C GLN A 124 4.90 -2.42 -8.16
N PHE A 125 4.24 -2.53 -7.01
CA PHE A 125 3.40 -3.67 -6.68
C PHE A 125 2.02 -3.23 -6.23
N ASP A 126 0.99 -3.97 -6.62
CA ASP A 126 -0.34 -3.85 -6.02
C ASP A 126 -0.40 -4.73 -4.76
N LYS A 127 -0.83 -4.15 -3.64
CA LYS A 127 -0.99 -4.85 -2.36
C LYS A 127 -2.40 -5.46 -2.28
N ALA A 128 -2.52 -6.69 -1.78
CA ALA A 128 -3.83 -7.36 -1.68
C ALA A 128 -4.85 -6.60 -0.80
N SER A 129 -4.37 -5.84 0.19
CA SER A 129 -5.21 -4.97 1.03
C SER A 129 -5.59 -3.63 0.39
N GLY A 130 -5.28 -3.43 -0.90
CA GLY A 130 -5.41 -2.15 -1.59
C GLY A 130 -4.18 -1.25 -1.45
N GLY A 131 -4.00 -0.37 -2.44
CA GLY A 131 -2.87 0.55 -2.55
C GLY A 131 -1.64 -0.04 -3.27
N GLN A 132 -0.66 0.82 -3.53
CA GLN A 132 0.56 0.48 -4.26
C GLN A 132 1.79 0.59 -3.36
N ILE A 133 2.73 -0.34 -3.55
CA ILE A 133 4.05 -0.32 -2.92
C ILE A 133 5.07 0.01 -4.00
N PHE A 134 5.94 0.97 -3.73
CA PHE A 134 7.12 1.24 -4.56
C PHE A 134 8.35 0.69 -3.86
N GLN A 135 9.19 -0.01 -4.60
CA GLN A 135 10.45 -0.55 -4.12
C GLN A 135 11.57 -0.14 -5.05
N THR A 136 12.58 0.53 -4.51
CA THR A 136 13.84 0.81 -5.21
C THR A 136 14.93 -0.06 -4.61
N GLN A 137 15.72 -0.72 -5.44
CA GLN A 137 16.91 -1.45 -5.03
C GLN A 137 18.10 -1.01 -5.88
N ILE A 138 19.22 -0.76 -5.22
CA ILE A 138 20.52 -0.63 -5.87
C ILE A 138 21.28 -1.92 -5.61
N TRP A 139 21.69 -2.55 -6.71
CA TRP A 139 22.50 -3.75 -6.73
C TRP A 139 23.92 -3.38 -7.13
N GLN A 140 24.90 -4.01 -6.48
CA GLN A 140 26.31 -3.87 -6.77
C GLN A 140 26.96 -5.25 -6.83
N ARG A 141 27.88 -5.43 -7.77
CA ARG A 141 28.73 -6.62 -7.84
C ARG A 141 29.85 -6.48 -6.79
N ILE A 142 29.95 -7.44 -5.89
CA ILE A 142 30.97 -7.52 -4.83
C ILE A 142 31.64 -8.89 -4.97
N GLY A 143 32.91 -8.89 -5.38
CA GLY A 143 33.54 -10.11 -5.90
C GLY A 143 32.77 -10.60 -7.12
N ASP A 144 32.38 -11.88 -7.11
CA ASP A 144 31.61 -12.49 -8.21
C ASP A 144 30.09 -12.49 -7.97
N GLU A 145 29.62 -11.87 -6.89
CA GLU A 145 28.21 -11.91 -6.49
C GLU A 145 27.52 -10.54 -6.61
N TRP A 146 26.29 -10.55 -7.11
CA TRP A 146 25.40 -9.38 -7.04
C TRP A 146 24.72 -9.30 -5.68
N LYS A 147 24.85 -8.17 -5.01
CA LYS A 147 24.26 -7.89 -3.70
C LYS A 147 23.46 -6.59 -3.71
N ILE A 148 22.45 -6.52 -2.87
CA ILE A 148 21.70 -5.30 -2.59
C ILE A 148 22.51 -4.46 -1.61
N VAL A 149 22.90 -3.26 -2.01
CA VAL A 149 23.59 -2.28 -1.13
C VAL A 149 22.63 -1.25 -0.57
N MET A 150 21.57 -0.91 -1.31
CA MET A 150 20.54 0.04 -0.88
C MET A 150 19.16 -0.46 -1.27
N ALA A 151 18.20 -0.31 -0.36
CA ALA A 151 16.79 -0.57 -0.65
C ALA A 151 15.90 0.49 0.01
N HIS A 152 14.94 1.02 -0.74
CA HIS A 152 13.89 1.89 -0.23
C HIS A 152 12.52 1.31 -0.56
N LEU A 153 11.59 1.35 0.40
CA LEU A 153 10.20 0.97 0.19
C LEU A 153 9.29 2.12 0.60
N THR A 154 8.37 2.49 -0.29
CA THR A 154 7.24 3.37 0.04
C THR A 154 5.99 2.51 0.10
N TYR A 155 5.29 2.55 1.23
CA TYR A 155 4.01 1.84 1.38
C TYR A 155 2.84 2.77 1.04
N PRO A 156 1.68 2.21 0.65
CA PRO A 156 0.52 3.05 0.41
C PRO A 156 0.15 3.74 1.72
N LYS A 157 0.02 5.06 1.69
CA LYS A 157 -0.52 5.81 2.83
C LYS A 157 -1.90 5.25 3.14
N THR A 158 -2.10 4.83 4.39
CA THR A 158 -3.40 4.40 4.86
C THR A 158 -4.40 5.53 4.61
N ALA A 159 -5.51 5.25 3.93
CA ALA A 159 -6.51 6.26 3.59
C ALA A 159 -7.08 6.97 4.84
N ILE A 160 -6.96 6.33 6.01
CA ILE A 160 -7.41 6.84 7.30
C ILE A 160 -6.27 6.64 8.31
N ASP A 161 -5.80 7.72 8.92
CA ASP A 161 -4.90 7.66 10.07
C ASP A 161 -5.70 7.24 11.31
N LYS A 162 -5.49 6.00 11.76
CA LYS A 162 -6.21 5.41 12.91
C LYS A 162 -5.85 6.07 14.25
N ARG A 163 -4.78 6.87 14.30
CA ARG A 163 -4.48 7.71 15.46
C ARG A 163 -5.50 8.84 15.58
N ILE A 164 -6.04 9.32 14.46
CA ILE A 164 -7.00 10.43 14.39
C ILE A 164 -8.43 9.90 14.37
N TRP A 165 -8.69 8.85 13.57
CA TRP A 165 -10.04 8.40 13.26
C TRP A 165 -10.25 6.94 13.64
N ARG A 166 -11.33 6.67 14.37
CA ARG A 166 -11.84 5.30 14.51
C ARG A 166 -12.55 4.85 13.23
N VAL A 167 -13.36 5.73 12.64
CA VAL A 167 -14.09 5.49 11.39
C VAL A 167 -14.34 6.81 10.67
N VAL A 168 -14.28 6.78 9.34
CA VAL A 168 -14.60 7.90 8.45
C VAL A 168 -15.61 7.41 7.40
N GLY A 169 -16.60 8.23 7.09
CA GLY A 169 -17.56 8.05 6.00
C GLY A 169 -17.63 9.28 5.10
N ALA A 170 -18.45 9.22 4.05
CA ALA A 170 -18.63 10.31 3.10
C ALA A 170 -20.11 10.58 2.77
N PRO A 171 -20.89 11.15 3.73
CA PRO A 171 -20.62 11.28 5.16
C PRO A 171 -20.87 9.97 5.92
N LEU A 172 -20.50 9.92 7.20
CA LEU A 172 -20.85 8.81 8.08
C LEU A 172 -22.32 8.86 8.52
N VAL A 173 -22.83 10.07 8.78
CA VAL A 173 -24.26 10.32 9.05
C VAL A 173 -24.67 11.61 8.35
N GLU A 174 -25.74 11.54 7.56
CA GLU A 174 -26.35 12.67 6.85
C GLU A 174 -27.06 13.64 7.80
N PRO A 175 -27.16 14.94 7.46
CA PRO A 175 -28.01 15.86 8.19
C PRO A 175 -29.48 15.45 8.08
N THR A 176 -30.27 15.74 9.10
CA THR A 176 -31.70 15.40 9.10
C THR A 176 -32.54 16.40 8.32
N LYS A 177 -32.06 17.64 8.17
CA LYS A 177 -32.68 18.72 7.39
C LYS A 177 -31.65 19.83 7.07
N PRO A 178 -31.90 20.68 6.07
CA PRO A 178 -31.11 21.89 5.86
C PRO A 178 -31.18 22.85 7.05
N GLY A 179 -30.15 23.69 7.21
CA GLY A 179 -30.09 24.67 8.30
C GLY A 179 -28.83 25.52 8.28
N PRO A 180 -28.56 26.28 9.36
CA PRO A 180 -27.42 27.21 9.41
C PRO A 180 -26.04 26.56 9.24
N LEU A 181 -25.93 25.25 9.43
CA LEU A 181 -24.70 24.47 9.26
C LEU A 181 -24.71 23.62 7.96
N SER A 182 -25.64 23.86 7.03
CA SER A 182 -25.66 23.16 5.75
C SER A 182 -24.34 23.27 5.00
N GLY A 183 -23.85 22.13 4.50
CA GLY A 183 -22.53 22.03 3.84
C GLY A 183 -21.35 21.91 4.82
N MET A 184 -21.57 22.11 6.12
CA MET A 184 -20.54 21.89 7.13
C MET A 184 -20.46 20.43 7.55
N ARG A 185 -19.28 20.06 8.04
CA ARG A 185 -18.93 18.70 8.45
C ARG A 185 -18.34 18.69 9.84
N VAL A 186 -18.68 17.67 10.64
CA VAL A 186 -18.18 17.52 12.00
C VAL A 186 -17.51 16.17 12.23
N ALA A 187 -16.48 16.17 13.07
CA ALA A 187 -15.90 14.98 13.67
C ALA A 187 -16.48 14.80 15.07
N VAL A 188 -16.89 13.57 15.43
CA VAL A 188 -17.47 13.29 16.75
C VAL A 188 -16.46 12.53 17.59
N LYS A 189 -16.10 13.01 18.79
CA LYS A 189 -15.23 12.29 19.73
C LYS A 189 -15.87 10.95 20.09
N ASP A 190 -15.08 9.87 20.18
CA ASP A 190 -15.55 8.49 20.40
C ASP A 190 -16.11 8.18 21.81
N LEU A 191 -16.83 9.13 22.37
CA LEU A 191 -17.56 9.04 23.64
C LEU A 191 -19.04 9.39 23.44
N TYR A 192 -19.37 10.06 22.34
CA TYR A 192 -20.74 10.40 21.99
C TYR A 192 -21.34 9.31 21.11
N ALA A 193 -22.56 8.90 21.44
CA ALA A 193 -23.33 7.99 20.60
C ALA A 193 -23.52 8.60 19.19
N VAL A 194 -23.24 7.79 18.18
CA VAL A 194 -23.55 8.08 16.77
C VAL A 194 -24.38 6.92 16.26
N GLN A 195 -25.55 7.21 15.68
CA GLN A 195 -26.48 6.20 15.18
C GLN A 195 -25.79 5.20 14.25
N GLY A 196 -26.06 3.91 14.46
CA GLY A 196 -25.46 2.83 13.67
C GLY A 196 -24.01 2.50 14.03
N GLN A 197 -23.43 3.18 15.03
CA GLN A 197 -22.05 2.95 15.48
C GLN A 197 -22.01 2.49 16.94
N ARG A 198 -20.98 1.74 17.31
CA ARG A 198 -20.65 1.45 18.72
C ARG A 198 -19.84 2.60 19.30
N ILE A 199 -19.94 2.84 20.60
CA ILE A 199 -19.00 3.70 21.32
C ILE A 199 -17.72 2.90 21.56
N GLY A 200 -16.57 3.44 21.17
CA GLY A 200 -15.29 2.77 21.42
C GLY A 200 -14.56 3.27 22.66
N ALA A 201 -14.77 4.52 23.07
CA ALA A 201 -14.13 5.15 24.23
C ALA A 201 -12.60 4.97 24.25
N GLY A 202 -11.97 4.91 23.08
CA GLY A 202 -10.53 4.70 22.99
C GLY A 202 -10.03 3.31 23.40
N ASN A 203 -10.91 2.33 23.65
CA ASN A 203 -10.55 0.99 24.10
C ASN A 203 -11.16 -0.10 23.20
N PRO A 204 -10.35 -0.97 22.57
CA PRO A 204 -10.86 -2.00 21.65
C PRO A 204 -11.73 -3.07 22.31
N ALA A 205 -11.50 -3.41 23.58
CA ALA A 205 -12.31 -4.38 24.31
C ALA A 205 -13.69 -3.81 24.67
N PHE A 206 -13.73 -2.57 25.16
CA PHE A 206 -14.97 -1.83 25.42
C PHE A 206 -15.78 -1.64 24.15
N GLN A 207 -15.12 -1.28 23.04
CA GLN A 207 -15.78 -1.16 21.75
C GLN A 207 -16.45 -2.48 21.33
N ARG A 208 -15.77 -3.62 21.48
CA ARG A 208 -16.33 -4.94 21.13
C ARG A 208 -17.51 -5.32 22.01
N ALA A 209 -17.45 -4.98 23.30
CA ALA A 209 -18.52 -5.24 24.27
C ALA A 209 -19.72 -4.29 24.11
N SER A 210 -19.53 -3.11 23.50
CA SER A 210 -20.57 -2.11 23.32
C SER A 210 -21.62 -2.53 22.28
N SER A 211 -22.87 -2.19 22.55
CA SER A 211 -23.96 -2.32 21.58
C SER A 211 -23.90 -1.23 20.51
N ILE A 212 -24.51 -1.49 19.36
CA ILE A 212 -24.69 -0.46 18.32
C ILE A 212 -25.72 0.55 18.82
N CYS A 213 -25.38 1.83 18.78
CA CYS A 213 -26.28 2.90 19.19
C CYS A 213 -27.45 3.03 18.19
N GLY A 214 -28.68 2.86 18.68
CA GLY A 214 -29.89 3.05 17.88
C GLY A 214 -30.15 4.52 17.52
N GLN A 215 -29.60 5.47 18.27
CA GLN A 215 -29.73 6.91 18.06
C GLN A 215 -28.43 7.64 18.41
N SER A 216 -28.21 8.79 17.78
CA SER A 216 -27.11 9.70 18.11
C SER A 216 -27.37 10.47 19.41
N ALA A 217 -26.29 10.83 20.12
CA ALA A 217 -26.34 11.64 21.33
C ALA A 217 -27.04 13.00 21.08
N PRO A 218 -27.68 13.63 22.10
CA PRO A 218 -28.40 14.89 21.93
C PRO A 218 -27.59 15.99 21.22
N ALA A 219 -26.32 16.19 21.61
CA ALA A 219 -25.45 17.18 20.98
C ALA A 219 -25.20 16.89 19.47
N VAL A 220 -24.99 15.62 19.12
CA VAL A 220 -24.82 15.21 17.71
C VAL A 220 -26.11 15.45 16.93
N ARG A 221 -27.28 15.10 17.51
CA ARG A 221 -28.58 15.36 16.87
C ARG A 221 -28.85 16.84 16.66
N MET A 222 -28.43 17.71 17.59
CA MET A 222 -28.54 19.16 17.40
C MET A 222 -27.75 19.64 16.18
N LEU A 223 -26.53 19.15 15.99
CA LEU A 223 -25.70 19.46 14.82
C LEU A 223 -26.33 18.95 13.51
N LEU A 224 -26.82 17.70 13.51
CA LEU A 224 -27.51 17.11 12.36
C LEU A 224 -28.79 17.88 11.99
N ASN A 225 -29.57 18.30 12.99
CA ASN A 225 -30.79 19.09 12.83
C ASN A 225 -30.51 20.53 12.36
N ALA A 226 -29.31 21.04 12.60
CA ALA A 226 -28.86 22.34 12.10
C ALA A 226 -28.25 22.25 10.69
N GLY A 227 -28.19 21.06 10.08
CA GLY A 227 -27.73 20.85 8.70
C GLY A 227 -26.29 20.36 8.54
N ALA A 228 -25.56 20.09 9.63
CA ALA A 228 -24.21 19.53 9.54
C ALA A 228 -24.23 18.02 9.28
N ALA A 229 -23.27 17.51 8.52
CA ALA A 229 -23.04 16.07 8.34
C ALA A 229 -21.93 15.57 9.27
N VAL A 230 -22.04 14.35 9.81
CA VAL A 230 -20.95 13.71 10.54
C VAL A 230 -20.00 13.07 9.53
N THR A 231 -18.74 13.51 9.49
CA THR A 231 -17.71 12.90 8.61
C THR A 231 -17.15 11.62 9.20
N GLY A 232 -16.98 11.57 10.51
CA GLY A 232 -16.32 10.46 11.16
C GLY A 232 -16.32 10.55 12.66
N ILE A 233 -15.84 9.47 13.28
CA ILE A 233 -15.66 9.38 14.72
C ILE A 233 -14.16 9.47 15.00
N ALA A 234 -13.76 10.52 15.72
CA ALA A 234 -12.40 10.80 16.09
C ALA A 234 -11.99 9.96 17.30
N GLN A 235 -10.75 9.48 17.27
CA GLN A 235 -10.13 8.74 18.35
C GLN A 235 -10.00 9.61 19.61
N THR A 236 -9.87 8.97 20.77
CA THR A 236 -9.72 9.63 22.07
C THR A 236 -8.68 8.92 22.93
N ASP A 237 -8.14 9.60 23.93
CA ASP A 237 -7.56 8.94 25.09
C ASP A 237 -8.54 7.90 25.63
N GLU A 238 -8.01 6.77 26.09
CA GLU A 238 -8.79 5.69 26.66
C GLU A 238 -9.68 6.22 27.81
N PHE A 239 -10.99 6.07 27.64
CA PHE A 239 -12.05 6.59 28.52
C PHE A 239 -11.98 8.08 28.84
N ALA A 240 -11.24 8.87 28.06
CA ALA A 240 -10.94 10.28 28.36
C ALA A 240 -10.14 10.50 29.66
N TYR A 241 -9.35 9.51 30.11
CA TYR A 241 -8.56 9.59 31.35
C TYR A 241 -7.18 10.23 31.15
N SER A 242 -7.01 11.05 30.11
CA SER A 242 -5.77 11.76 29.83
C SER A 242 -6.07 13.07 29.10
N LEU A 243 -5.09 13.99 29.13
CA LEU A 243 -5.10 15.30 28.48
C LEU A 243 -4.06 15.40 27.35
N ALA A 244 -3.40 14.28 27.01
CA ALA A 244 -2.32 14.28 26.04
C ALA A 244 -2.76 13.88 24.61
N GLY A 245 -3.91 13.21 24.46
CA GLY A 245 -4.30 12.60 23.19
C GLY A 245 -3.57 11.28 22.92
N THR A 246 -2.90 10.71 23.91
CA THR A 246 -2.11 9.48 23.76
C THR A 246 -2.99 8.26 23.97
N ASN A 247 -2.92 7.28 23.07
CA ASN A 247 -3.63 6.03 23.22
C ASN A 247 -2.71 4.83 22.96
N ALA A 248 -2.62 3.90 23.92
CA ALA A 248 -1.73 2.74 23.81
C ALA A 248 -2.10 1.77 22.68
N HIS A 249 -3.38 1.73 22.28
CA HIS A 249 -3.87 0.80 21.25
C HIS A 249 -3.76 1.37 19.84
N TYR A 250 -3.91 2.68 19.71
CA TYR A 250 -4.05 3.35 18.41
C TYR A 250 -2.94 4.34 18.09
N GLY A 251 -2.15 4.76 19.09
CA GLY A 251 -1.10 5.76 18.99
C GLY A 251 -1.59 7.18 19.30
N THR A 252 -0.72 8.17 19.06
CA THR A 252 -0.99 9.59 19.32
C THR A 252 -1.28 10.33 18.02
N PRO A 253 -2.39 11.08 17.90
CA PRO A 253 -2.65 11.95 16.76
C PRO A 253 -1.48 12.93 16.54
N PRO A 254 -1.09 13.20 15.29
CA PRO A 254 -0.05 14.20 15.04
C PRO A 254 -0.52 15.59 15.44
N ASN A 255 0.33 16.36 16.11
CA ASN A 255 0.11 17.78 16.33
C ASN A 255 0.51 18.55 15.06
N PRO A 256 -0.45 19.18 14.33
CA PRO A 256 -0.16 19.85 13.07
C PRO A 256 0.61 21.16 13.24
N LYS A 257 0.62 21.75 14.44
CA LYS A 257 1.34 22.99 14.74
C LYS A 257 2.73 22.76 15.32
N ALA A 258 2.98 21.59 15.91
CA ALA A 258 4.26 21.23 16.53
C ALA A 258 4.58 19.73 16.28
N PRO A 259 5.09 19.37 15.10
CA PRO A 259 5.46 17.99 14.79
C PRO A 259 6.39 17.39 15.85
N GLY A 260 6.10 16.17 16.31
CA GLY A 260 6.83 15.49 17.38
C GLY A 260 6.31 15.75 18.80
N HIS A 261 5.39 16.70 18.99
CA HIS A 261 4.73 16.95 20.27
C HIS A 261 3.33 16.30 20.34
N VAL A 262 2.82 16.14 21.56
CA VAL A 262 1.45 15.67 21.81
C VAL A 262 0.40 16.63 21.23
N SER A 263 -0.76 16.09 20.82
CA SER A 263 -1.87 16.89 20.27
C SER A 263 -2.72 17.57 21.35
N GLY A 264 -2.72 17.05 22.57
CA GLY A 264 -3.71 17.35 23.61
C GLY A 264 -4.90 16.35 23.56
N GLY A 265 -5.62 16.23 24.67
CA GLY A 265 -6.70 15.25 24.92
C GLY A 265 -8.03 15.87 25.35
#